data_AF-A0A7V9NZP9-F1
#
_entry.id   AF-A0A7V9NZP9-F1
#
_cell.length_a   1.000
_cell.length_b   1.000
_cell.length_c   1.000
_cell.angle_alpha   90.00
_cell.angle_beta   90.00
_cell.angle_gamma   90.00
#
_symmetry.space_group_name_H-M   'P 1'
#
loop_
_entity.id
_entity.type
_entity.pdbx_description
1 polymer ?
#
loop_
_entity_poly.entity_id
_entity_poly.type
_entity_poly.pdbx_seq_one_letter_code
_entity_poly.pdbx_strand_id
1 'polypeptide(L)'
;MANHFKHTNFFFWQKWLFYSSLLFALSGILFACFGHSFLFQPYQKMLASALWSDTQFPPDAALLSAFIYGPFGGTIACCYILLAFIAKYPFKEKQVWARNAIIVGFGVWVMIDSLTCLYFKVYPQIYIINGFSILVKALPIIFTWKEFNREGKTRL
;
A
#
# COMPACT_ATOMS: atom_id res chain seq x y z
N MET A 1 -21.65 -24.62 -13.25
CA MET A 1 -20.28 -24.15 -13.59
C MET A 1 -20.06 -22.66 -13.32
N ALA A 2 -20.94 -21.75 -13.77
CA ALA A 2 -20.74 -20.29 -13.61
C ALA A 2 -20.62 -19.81 -12.13
N ASN A 3 -21.38 -20.41 -11.19
CA ASN A 3 -21.29 -20.05 -9.76
C ASN A 3 -19.98 -20.51 -9.11
N HIS A 4 -19.44 -21.66 -9.50
CA HIS A 4 -18.15 -22.15 -9.01
C HIS A 4 -17.02 -21.22 -9.45
N PHE A 5 -17.02 -20.78 -10.71
CA PHE A 5 -16.00 -19.88 -11.25
C PHE A 5 -16.00 -18.50 -10.57
N LYS A 6 -17.18 -17.93 -10.28
CA LYS A 6 -17.32 -16.66 -9.54
C LYS A 6 -16.79 -16.76 -8.12
N HIS A 7 -17.11 -17.86 -7.44
CA HIS A 7 -16.62 -18.12 -6.08
C HIS A 7 -15.09 -18.23 -6.05
N THR A 8 -14.50 -19.01 -6.95
CA THR A 8 -13.03 -19.16 -7.06
C THR A 8 -12.34 -17.83 -7.38
N ASN A 9 -12.95 -16.99 -8.22
CA ASN A 9 -12.42 -15.68 -8.57
C ASN A 9 -12.38 -14.72 -7.35
N PHE A 10 -13.45 -14.68 -6.54
CA PHE A 10 -13.46 -13.89 -5.31
C PHE A 10 -12.34 -14.31 -4.34
N PHE A 11 -12.19 -15.62 -4.08
CA PHE A 11 -11.16 -16.11 -3.18
C PHE A 11 -9.74 -15.85 -3.70
N PHE A 12 -9.53 -15.87 -5.02
CA PHE A 12 -8.27 -15.46 -5.62
C PHE A 12 -7.93 -14.01 -5.26
N TRP A 13 -8.83 -13.07 -5.50
CA TRP A 13 -8.59 -11.65 -5.21
C TRP A 13 -8.49 -11.34 -3.72
N GLN A 14 -9.26 -12.05 -2.88
CA GLN A 14 -9.15 -11.95 -1.43
C GLN A 14 -7.76 -12.43 -0.95
N LYS A 15 -7.29 -13.58 -1.44
CA LYS A 15 -5.95 -14.09 -1.13
C LYS A 15 -4.85 -13.19 -1.67
N TRP A 16 -5.02 -12.66 -2.89
CA TRP A 16 -4.11 -11.68 -3.48
C TRP A 16 -3.97 -10.46 -2.58
N LEU A 17 -5.09 -9.88 -2.13
CA LEU A 17 -5.09 -8.73 -1.24
C LEU A 17 -4.41 -9.06 0.10
N PHE A 18 -4.66 -10.25 0.66
CA PHE A 18 -4.03 -10.71 1.89
C PHE A 18 -2.50 -10.85 1.75
N TYR A 19 -2.02 -11.68 0.81
CA TYR A 19 -0.60 -11.97 0.65
C TYR A 19 0.20 -10.76 0.18
N SER A 20 -0.35 -9.96 -0.74
CA SER A 20 0.29 -8.71 -1.13
C SER A 20 0.36 -7.72 0.04
N SER A 21 -0.58 -7.75 1.00
CA SER A 21 -0.49 -6.86 2.17
C SER A 21 0.59 -7.36 3.14
N LEU A 22 0.69 -8.67 3.37
CA LEU A 22 1.80 -9.21 4.16
C LEU A 22 3.17 -8.92 3.54
N LEU A 23 3.29 -9.00 2.21
CA LEU A 23 4.54 -8.67 1.51
C LEU A 23 4.93 -7.21 1.74
N PHE A 24 4.00 -6.27 1.58
CA PHE A 24 4.26 -4.85 1.83
C PHE A 24 4.54 -4.55 3.30
N ALA A 25 3.89 -5.27 4.22
CA ALA A 25 4.20 -5.15 5.64
C ALA A 25 5.64 -5.58 5.94
N LEU A 26 6.07 -6.71 5.37
CA LEU A 26 7.45 -7.16 5.46
C LEU A 26 8.41 -6.13 4.85
N SER A 27 8.09 -5.58 3.68
CA SER A 27 8.88 -4.49 3.08
C SER A 27 8.96 -3.26 3.99
N GLY A 28 7.89 -2.90 4.70
CA GLY A 28 7.88 -1.84 5.69
C GLY A 28 8.82 -2.12 6.87
N ILE A 29 8.82 -3.35 7.39
CA ILE A 29 9.75 -3.78 8.46
C ILE A 29 11.20 -3.70 7.96
N LEU A 30 11.46 -4.22 6.76
CA LEU A 30 12.80 -4.16 6.15
C LEU A 30 13.22 -2.71 5.94
N PHE A 31 12.32 -1.84 5.52
CA PHE A 31 12.60 -0.42 5.33
C PHE A 31 12.87 0.31 6.65
N ALA A 32 12.14 -0.03 7.71
CA ALA A 32 12.36 0.55 9.04
C ALA A 32 13.73 0.20 9.61
N CYS A 33 14.15 -1.06 9.47
CA CYS A 33 15.40 -1.56 10.05
C CYS A 33 16.62 -1.33 9.15
N PHE A 34 16.43 -1.38 7.82
CA PHE A 34 17.50 -1.40 6.83
C PHE A 34 17.37 -0.30 5.77
N GLY A 35 16.53 0.73 5.99
CA GLY A 35 16.30 1.80 5.02
C GLY A 35 17.56 2.58 4.59
N HIS A 36 18.58 2.60 5.45
CA HIS A 36 19.89 3.20 5.14
C HIS A 36 20.87 2.22 4.45
N SER A 37 20.54 0.93 4.36
CA SER A 37 21.40 -0.09 3.74
C SER A 37 21.38 -0.06 2.22
N PHE A 38 22.33 -0.79 1.60
CA PHE A 38 22.47 -0.90 0.14
C PHE A 38 21.16 -1.30 -0.58
N LEU A 39 20.31 -2.11 0.07
CA LEU A 39 19.03 -2.56 -0.49
C LEU A 39 18.12 -1.40 -0.93
N PHE A 40 18.14 -0.29 -0.19
CA PHE A 40 17.30 0.89 -0.45
C PHE A 40 18.09 2.06 -1.06
N GLN A 41 19.35 1.84 -1.45
CA GLN A 41 20.17 2.86 -2.10
C GLN A 41 19.53 3.45 -3.37
N PRO A 42 18.84 2.68 -4.25
CA PRO A 42 18.14 3.27 -5.39
C PRO A 42 17.07 4.28 -4.98
N TYR A 43 16.33 3.98 -3.91
CA TYR A 43 15.31 4.88 -3.36
C TYR A 43 15.94 6.13 -2.72
N GLN A 44 17.04 5.96 -1.98
CA GLN A 44 17.80 7.09 -1.42
C GLN A 44 18.31 8.03 -2.52
N LYS A 45 18.91 7.49 -3.59
CA LYS A 45 19.39 8.25 -4.75
C LYS A 45 18.26 8.99 -5.45
N MET A 46 17.10 8.34 -5.61
CA MET A 46 15.91 8.97 -6.18
C MET A 46 15.47 10.19 -5.37
N LEU A 47 15.41 10.07 -4.03
CA LEU A 47 15.04 11.18 -3.16
C LEU A 47 16.09 12.29 -3.14
N ALA A 48 17.37 11.95 -3.03
CA ALA A 48 18.47 12.92 -3.07
C ALA A 48 18.47 13.70 -4.39
N SER A 49 18.23 13.02 -5.52
CA SER A 49 18.20 13.64 -6.84
C SER A 49 17.01 14.58 -6.98
N ALA A 50 15.84 14.21 -6.46
CA ALA A 50 14.65 15.05 -6.54
C ALA A 50 14.74 16.30 -5.63
N LEU A 51 15.27 16.14 -4.42
CA LEU A 51 15.22 17.19 -3.39
C LEU A 51 16.49 18.07 -3.35
N TRP A 52 17.66 17.53 -3.70
CA TRP A 52 18.95 18.23 -3.65
C TRP A 52 19.68 18.28 -4.99
N SER A 53 19.14 17.69 -6.06
CA SER A 53 19.84 17.56 -7.35
C SER A 53 21.19 16.86 -7.25
N ASP A 54 21.34 15.98 -6.26
CA ASP A 54 22.56 15.21 -5.99
C ASP A 54 22.23 13.71 -5.91
N THR A 55 23.24 12.86 -5.95
CA THR A 55 23.13 11.41 -5.79
C THR A 55 23.12 10.96 -4.33
N GLN A 56 23.46 11.85 -3.39
CA GLN A 56 23.53 11.56 -1.96
C GLN A 56 22.84 12.66 -1.14
N PHE A 57 22.33 12.30 0.03
CA PHE A 57 21.85 13.30 0.99
C PHE A 57 23.05 14.12 1.51
N PRO A 58 22.89 15.44 1.70
CA PRO A 58 23.93 16.23 2.34
C PRO A 58 24.18 15.74 3.77
N PRO A 59 25.40 15.91 4.31
CA PRO A 59 25.76 15.39 5.63
C PRO A 59 24.78 15.79 6.73
N ASP A 60 24.29 17.04 6.69
CA ASP A 60 23.38 17.60 7.69
C ASP A 60 21.97 16.96 7.65
N ALA A 61 21.57 16.38 6.51
CA ALA A 61 20.28 15.70 6.35
C ALA A 61 20.37 14.18 6.55
N ALA A 62 21.59 13.61 6.60
CA ALA A 62 21.78 12.15 6.64
C ALA A 62 21.22 11.51 7.92
N LEU A 63 21.38 12.18 9.07
CA LEU A 63 20.85 11.67 10.33
C LEU A 63 19.32 11.74 10.38
N LEU A 64 18.74 12.84 9.87
CA LEU A 64 17.30 13.02 9.78
C LEU A 64 16.66 12.00 8.83
N SER A 65 17.26 11.75 7.67
CA SER A 65 16.75 10.77 6.71
C SER A 65 16.77 9.35 7.27
N ALA A 66 17.87 8.97 7.94
CA ALA A 66 17.98 7.68 8.63
C ALA A 66 16.92 7.53 9.74
N PHE A 67 16.69 8.59 10.53
CA PHE A 67 15.62 8.61 11.52
C PHE A 67 14.25 8.42 10.89
N ILE A 68 13.92 9.14 9.81
CA ILE A 68 12.61 9.10 9.15
C ILE A 68 12.27 7.70 8.63
N TYR A 69 13.25 6.93 8.14
CA TYR A 69 13.01 5.59 7.62
C TYR A 69 12.42 4.64 8.66
N GLY A 70 12.82 4.75 9.93
CA GLY A 70 12.31 3.92 11.02
C GLY A 70 10.78 4.04 11.20
N PRO A 71 10.25 5.20 11.62
CA PRO A 71 8.82 5.44 11.75
C PRO A 71 8.08 5.26 10.43
N PHE A 72 8.66 5.66 9.29
CA PHE A 72 7.99 5.51 8.00
C PHE A 72 7.79 4.03 7.65
N GLY A 73 8.83 3.20 7.75
CA GLY A 73 8.70 1.75 7.59
C GLY A 73 7.76 1.11 8.61
N GLY A 74 7.78 1.58 9.86
CA GLY A 74 6.87 1.13 10.92
C GLY A 74 5.39 1.40 10.60
N THR A 75 5.08 2.59 10.07
CA THR A 75 3.72 2.93 9.63
C THR A 75 3.27 2.09 8.43
N ILE A 76 4.15 1.85 7.46
CA ILE A 76 3.89 0.93 6.34
C ILE A 76 3.55 -0.47 6.89
N ALA A 77 4.40 -1.02 7.76
CA ALA A 77 4.18 -2.32 8.37
C ALA A 77 2.84 -2.40 9.11
N CYS A 78 2.55 -1.42 9.96
CA CYS A 78 1.31 -1.32 10.73
C CYS A 78 0.07 -1.33 9.82
N CYS A 79 0.01 -0.40 8.86
CA CYS A 79 -1.13 -0.25 7.95
C CYS A 79 -1.37 -1.51 7.11
N TYR A 80 -0.30 -2.15 6.62
CA TYR A 80 -0.45 -3.34 5.78
C TYR A 80 -0.74 -4.61 6.57
N ILE A 81 -0.30 -4.72 7.83
CA ILE A 81 -0.75 -5.79 8.73
C ILE A 81 -2.25 -5.64 8.99
N LEU A 82 -2.71 -4.42 9.30
CA LEU A 82 -4.14 -4.13 9.48
C LEU A 82 -4.93 -4.49 8.22
N LEU A 83 -4.45 -4.09 7.05
CA LEU A 83 -5.08 -4.44 5.77
C LEU A 83 -5.12 -5.94 5.52
N ALA A 84 -4.08 -6.69 5.89
CA ALA A 84 -4.08 -8.14 5.80
C ALA A 84 -5.17 -8.75 6.68
N PHE A 85 -5.36 -8.25 7.91
CA PHE A 85 -6.44 -8.71 8.79
C PHE A 85 -7.83 -8.35 8.26
N ILE A 86 -8.01 -7.13 7.74
CA ILE A 86 -9.26 -6.74 7.05
C ILE A 86 -9.53 -7.66 5.86
N ALA A 87 -8.50 -7.96 5.05
CA ALA A 87 -8.62 -8.86 3.90
C ALA A 87 -8.99 -10.29 4.33
N LYS A 88 -8.41 -10.80 5.42
CA LYS A 88 -8.58 -12.18 5.90
C LYS A 88 -9.96 -12.43 6.51
N TYR A 89 -10.48 -11.45 7.27
CA TYR A 89 -11.70 -11.61 8.05
C TYR A 89 -12.88 -10.88 7.40
N PRO A 90 -13.12 -9.57 7.63
CA PRO A 90 -14.37 -8.94 7.20
C PRO A 90 -14.48 -8.77 5.68
N PHE A 91 -13.38 -8.65 4.94
CA PHE A 91 -13.42 -8.62 3.48
C PHE A 91 -13.80 -9.98 2.90
N LYS A 92 -13.27 -11.08 3.46
CA LYS A 92 -13.60 -12.46 3.07
C LYS A 92 -15.09 -12.76 3.32
N GLU A 93 -15.63 -12.21 4.39
CA GLU A 93 -17.07 -12.24 4.73
C GLU A 93 -17.89 -11.19 3.98
N LYS A 94 -17.33 -10.56 2.94
CA LYS A 94 -18.01 -9.61 2.05
C LYS A 94 -18.69 -8.45 2.79
N GLN A 95 -18.18 -8.07 3.95
CA GLN A 95 -18.72 -6.96 4.72
C GLN A 95 -18.44 -5.64 4.00
N VAL A 96 -19.48 -4.87 3.69
CA VAL A 96 -19.38 -3.64 2.89
C VAL A 96 -18.46 -2.60 3.53
N TRP A 97 -18.46 -2.48 4.85
CA TRP A 97 -17.56 -1.56 5.55
C TRP A 97 -16.09 -1.91 5.34
N ALA A 98 -15.74 -3.19 5.19
CA ALA A 98 -14.36 -3.62 4.96
C ALA A 98 -13.85 -3.09 3.61
N ARG A 99 -14.67 -3.26 2.56
CA ARG A 99 -14.38 -2.68 1.23
C ARG A 99 -14.24 -1.15 1.33
N ASN A 100 -15.18 -0.49 2.00
CA ASN A 100 -15.16 0.97 2.11
C ASN A 100 -13.95 1.48 2.91
N ALA A 101 -13.57 0.79 3.99
CA ALA A 101 -12.39 1.11 4.78
C ALA A 101 -11.11 1.02 3.95
N ILE A 102 -10.99 0.00 3.09
CA ILE A 102 -9.87 -0.12 2.16
C ILE A 102 -9.85 1.04 1.18
N ILE A 103 -10.98 1.33 0.52
CA ILE A 103 -11.06 2.41 -0.48
C ILE A 103 -10.73 3.76 0.14
N VAL A 104 -11.37 4.10 1.27
CA VAL A 104 -11.20 5.40 1.93
C VAL A 104 -9.80 5.52 2.53
N GLY A 105 -9.35 4.54 3.33
CA GLY A 105 -8.04 4.60 3.97
C GLY A 105 -6.89 4.63 2.96
N PHE A 106 -6.94 3.75 1.96
CA PHE A 106 -5.91 3.72 0.91
C PHE A 106 -6.01 4.95 0.00
N GLY A 107 -7.20 5.40 -0.34
CA GLY A 107 -7.42 6.59 -1.16
C GLY A 107 -6.91 7.87 -0.50
N VAL A 108 -7.14 8.04 0.81
CA VAL A 108 -6.61 9.17 1.58
C VAL A 108 -5.08 9.14 1.59
N TRP A 109 -4.47 7.97 1.83
CA TRP A 109 -3.01 7.84 1.78
C TRP A 109 -2.45 8.21 0.39
N VAL A 110 -2.99 7.63 -0.69
CA VAL A 110 -2.57 7.93 -2.07
C VAL A 110 -2.69 9.42 -2.37
N MET A 111 -3.78 10.06 -1.95
CA MET A 111 -4.02 11.47 -2.21
C MET A 111 -3.01 12.35 -1.48
N ILE A 112 -2.83 12.16 -0.17
CA ILE A 112 -1.90 12.95 0.64
C ILE A 112 -0.46 12.76 0.17
N ASP A 113 -0.05 11.51 -0.07
CA ASP A 113 1.31 11.21 -0.53
C ASP A 113 1.59 11.81 -1.91
N SER A 114 0.64 11.68 -2.85
CA SER A 114 0.80 12.24 -4.20
C SER A 114 0.82 13.77 -4.20
N LEU A 115 -0.03 14.43 -3.40
CA LEU A 115 -0.02 15.90 -3.27
C LEU A 115 1.31 16.40 -2.67
N THR A 116 1.83 15.69 -1.68
CA THR A 116 3.14 15.98 -1.08
C THR A 116 4.25 15.83 -2.13
N CYS A 117 4.26 14.74 -2.88
CA CYS A 117 5.23 14.52 -3.94
C CYS A 117 5.14 15.57 -5.05
N LEU A 118 3.93 16.03 -5.42
CA LEU A 118 3.75 17.11 -6.39
C LEU A 118 4.34 18.42 -5.87
N TYR A 119 4.08 18.76 -4.61
CA TYR A 119 4.61 19.99 -3.99
C TYR A 119 6.14 19.99 -3.96
N PHE A 120 6.77 18.88 -3.59
CA PHE A 120 8.23 18.73 -3.54
C PHE A 120 8.86 18.26 -4.87
N LYS A 121 8.09 18.15 -5.95
CA LYS A 121 8.53 17.69 -7.29
C LYS A 121 9.18 16.30 -7.31
N VAL A 122 8.81 15.42 -6.39
CA VAL A 122 9.28 14.01 -6.30
C VAL A 122 8.41 13.10 -7.18
N TYR A 123 8.36 13.37 -8.48
CA TYR A 123 7.48 12.66 -9.40
C TYR A 123 7.71 11.14 -9.49
N PRO A 124 8.95 10.61 -9.43
CA PRO A 124 9.16 9.16 -9.47
C PRO A 124 8.41 8.40 -8.37
N GLN A 125 8.22 9.01 -7.19
CA GLN A 125 7.46 8.39 -6.10
C GLN A 125 5.97 8.22 -6.46
N ILE A 126 5.38 9.21 -7.14
CA ILE A 126 3.99 9.14 -7.62
C ILE A 126 3.82 7.97 -8.60
N TYR A 127 4.69 7.88 -9.60
CA TYR A 127 4.51 6.89 -10.67
C TYR A 127 4.90 5.49 -10.25
N ILE A 128 6.02 5.35 -9.53
CA ILE A 128 6.58 4.05 -9.19
C ILE A 128 5.91 3.51 -7.93
N ILE A 129 5.86 4.27 -6.84
CA ILE A 129 5.38 3.77 -5.55
C ILE A 129 3.86 3.82 -5.50
N ASN A 130 3.25 4.99 -5.76
CA ASN A 130 1.81 5.14 -5.65
C ASN A 130 1.10 4.41 -6.79
N GLY A 131 1.57 4.59 -8.03
CA GLY A 131 1.06 3.89 -9.20
C GLY A 131 1.07 2.36 -9.02
N PHE A 132 2.20 1.79 -8.61
CA PHE A 132 2.29 0.35 -8.34
C PHE A 132 1.35 -0.10 -7.22
N SER A 133 1.30 0.65 -6.12
CA SER A 133 0.44 0.31 -4.98
C SER A 133 -1.05 0.36 -5.37
N ILE A 134 -1.48 1.36 -6.15
CA ILE A 134 -2.83 1.45 -6.68
C ILE A 134 -3.14 0.23 -7.55
N LEU A 135 -2.26 -0.13 -8.49
CA LEU A 135 -2.47 -1.29 -9.35
C LEU A 135 -2.64 -2.57 -8.52
N VAL A 136 -1.78 -2.81 -7.53
CA VAL A 136 -1.83 -4.03 -6.72
C VAL A 136 -3.11 -4.10 -5.85
N LYS A 137 -3.61 -2.97 -5.35
CA LYS A 137 -4.71 -2.94 -4.37
C LYS A 137 -6.08 -2.63 -4.99
N ALA A 138 -6.14 -1.86 -6.06
CA ALA A 138 -7.40 -1.54 -6.74
C ALA A 138 -7.98 -2.74 -7.50
N LEU A 139 -7.13 -3.60 -8.08
CA LEU A 139 -7.59 -4.77 -8.85
C LEU A 139 -8.49 -5.70 -8.01
N PRO A 140 -8.12 -6.15 -6.79
CA PRO A 140 -9.02 -6.91 -5.94
C PRO A 140 -10.39 -6.24 -5.72
N ILE A 141 -10.41 -4.92 -5.50
CA ILE A 141 -11.64 -4.17 -5.23
C ILE A 141 -12.53 -4.10 -6.48
N ILE A 142 -11.95 -3.83 -7.64
CA ILE A 142 -12.67 -3.75 -8.92
C ILE A 142 -13.30 -5.11 -9.26
N PHE A 143 -12.52 -6.19 -9.20
CA PHE A 143 -13.01 -7.52 -9.58
C PHE A 143 -13.97 -8.15 -8.57
N THR A 144 -13.93 -7.71 -7.30
CA THR A 144 -14.87 -8.19 -6.28
C THR A 144 -16.06 -7.25 -6.04
N TRP A 145 -16.13 -6.10 -6.73
CA TRP A 145 -17.13 -5.04 -6.46
C TRP A 145 -18.57 -5.54 -6.32
N LYS A 146 -19.01 -6.39 -7.26
CA LYS A 146 -20.38 -6.92 -7.34
C LYS A 146 -20.69 -7.96 -6.25
N GLU A 147 -19.69 -8.57 -5.63
CA GLU A 147 -19.87 -9.61 -4.61
C GLU A 147 -20.33 -9.02 -3.27
N PHE A 148 -19.94 -7.78 -2.96
CA PHE A 148 -20.30 -7.07 -1.72
C PHE A 148 -21.77 -6.56 -1.71
N ASN A 149 -22.40 -6.39 -2.87
CA ASN A 149 -23.76 -5.86 -2.97
C ASN A 149 -24.85 -6.93 -2.76
N ARG A 150 -24.48 -8.22 -2.71
CA ARG A 150 -25.43 -9.33 -2.57
C ARG A 150 -25.81 -9.62 -1.12
N GLU A 151 -24.91 -9.43 -0.16
CA GLU A 151 -25.19 -9.73 1.25
C GLU A 151 -25.94 -8.62 1.98
N GLY A 152 -25.80 -7.36 1.53
CA GLY A 152 -26.59 -6.24 2.07
C GLY A 152 -28.10 -6.36 1.81
N LYS A 153 -28.52 -7.19 0.85
CA LYS A 153 -29.93 -7.48 0.56
C LYS A 153 -30.50 -8.68 1.33
N THR A 154 -29.67 -9.48 1.99
CA THR A 154 -30.11 -10.69 2.71
C THR A 154 -30.21 -10.44 4.23
N ARG A 155 -29.76 -9.27 4.71
CA ARG A 155 -29.80 -8.86 6.13
C ARG A 155 -30.78 -7.71 6.43
N LEU A 156 -31.64 -7.37 5.47
CA LEU A 156 -32.78 -6.46 5.61
C LEU A 156 -34.03 -7.22 5.17
#